data_AF-A0A7C3Y3F8-F1
#
_entry.id   AF-A0A7C3Y3F8-F1
#
_cell.length_a   1.000
_cell.length_b   1.000
_cell.length_c   1.000
_cell.angle_alpha   90.00
_cell.angle_beta   90.00
_cell.angle_gamma   90.00
#
_symmetry.space_group_name_H-M   'P 1'
#
loop_
_entity.id
_entity.type
_entity.pdbx_description
1 polymer ?
#
loop_
_entity_poly.entity_id
_entity_poly.type
_entity_poly.pdbx_seq_one_letter_code
_entity_poly.pdbx_strand_id
1 'polypeptide(L)'
;MRLPYLMGRTGVYFVLIVGAIIAAFPFVWMVLTSLKSYQETALRVWLPSQLLFSNYPQAWNQAPFARYFFNTTVVATATVAGVVFTSTLAAYAFARMEFFGKRVLFIIFLTTLMIPFEILMIPDFVIITRLGWANTYTALIVPWTASAFQIFLLRQFFA
;
A
#
# COMPACT_ATOMS: atom_id res chain seq x y z
N MET A 1 21.07 -1.90 42.37
CA MET A 1 20.65 -3.11 41.63
C MET A 1 19.84 -2.76 40.36
N ARG A 2 20.43 -2.05 39.37
CA ARG A 2 19.76 -1.67 38.08
C ARG A 2 20.64 -1.86 36.83
N LEU A 3 21.92 -2.20 37.00
CA LEU A 3 22.91 -2.31 35.92
C LEU A 3 22.61 -3.39 34.85
N PRO A 4 22.17 -4.62 35.20
CA PRO A 4 21.96 -5.65 34.18
C PRO A 4 20.75 -5.36 33.26
N TYR A 5 19.78 -4.60 33.73
CA TYR A 5 18.63 -4.14 32.92
C TYR A 5 19.00 -3.00 31.96
N LEU A 6 19.96 -2.15 32.34
CA LEU A 6 20.48 -1.07 31.49
C LEU A 6 21.37 -1.61 30.36
N MET A 7 22.20 -2.63 30.64
CA MET A 7 23.01 -3.31 29.63
C MET A 7 22.16 -3.96 28.53
N GLY A 8 21.01 -4.55 28.90
CA GLY A 8 20.03 -5.07 27.94
C GLY A 8 19.40 -3.97 27.08
N ARG A 9 19.07 -2.81 27.66
CA ARG A 9 18.51 -1.66 26.91
C ARG A 9 19.50 -1.05 25.93
N THR A 10 20.78 -0.91 26.31
CA THR A 10 21.82 -0.39 25.40
C THR A 10 22.00 -1.30 24.19
N GLY A 11 21.99 -2.63 24.37
CA GLY A 11 22.03 -3.59 23.27
C GLY A 11 20.82 -3.48 22.35
N VAL A 12 19.61 -3.36 22.92
CA VAL A 12 18.37 -3.14 22.14
C VAL A 12 18.44 -1.83 21.35
N TYR A 13 18.85 -0.72 21.96
CA TYR A 13 18.99 0.55 21.25
C TYR A 13 20.03 0.49 20.14
N PHE A 14 21.16 -0.18 20.37
CA PHE A 14 22.17 -0.38 19.33
C PHE A 14 21.59 -1.12 18.11
N VAL A 15 20.88 -2.23 18.33
CA VAL A 15 20.22 -2.99 17.25
C VAL A 15 19.17 -2.13 16.53
N LEU A 16 18.36 -1.38 17.27
CA LEU A 16 17.36 -0.49 16.69
C LEU A 16 17.98 0.63 15.86
N ILE A 17 19.07 1.24 16.32
CA ILE A 17 19.79 2.29 15.58
C ILE A 17 20.39 1.73 14.29
N VAL A 18 21.04 0.57 14.36
CA VAL A 18 21.60 -0.08 13.16
C VAL A 18 20.49 -0.43 12.18
N GLY A 19 19.39 -1.02 12.65
CA GLY A 19 18.23 -1.32 11.82
C GLY A 19 17.61 -0.07 11.19
N ALA A 20 17.50 1.02 11.95
CA ALA A 20 16.99 2.29 11.46
C ALA A 20 17.90 2.91 10.38
N ILE A 21 19.23 2.84 10.54
CA ILE A 21 20.18 3.32 9.54
C ILE A 21 20.04 2.51 8.24
N ILE A 22 19.97 1.18 8.34
CA ILE A 22 19.80 0.31 7.17
C ILE A 22 18.47 0.60 6.45
N ALA A 23 17.38 0.79 7.21
CA ALA A 23 16.07 1.11 6.66
C ALA A 23 16.01 2.51 6.03
N ALA A 24 16.68 3.50 6.63
CA ALA A 24 16.72 4.89 6.13
C ALA A 24 17.66 5.07 4.92
N PHE A 25 18.67 4.21 4.80
CA PHE A 25 19.69 4.27 3.75
C PHE A 25 19.14 4.47 2.32
N PRO A 26 18.21 3.64 1.80
CA PRO A 26 17.70 3.82 0.43
C PRO A 26 16.96 5.15 0.24
N PHE A 27 16.31 5.70 1.26
CA PHE A 27 15.63 6.99 1.19
C PHE A 27 16.62 8.16 1.15
N VAL A 28 17.67 8.09 1.97
CA VAL A 28 18.77 9.06 1.94
C VAL A 28 19.44 9.03 0.57
N TRP A 29 19.72 7.84 0.05
CA TRP A 29 20.28 7.67 -1.29
C TRP A 29 19.37 8.24 -2.38
N MET A 30 18.05 8.02 -2.28
CA MET A 30 17.05 8.54 -3.21
C MET A 30 17.06 10.07 -3.24
N VAL A 31 17.07 10.73 -2.08
CA VAL A 31 17.11 12.21 -1.98
C VAL A 31 18.42 12.77 -2.51
N LEU A 32 19.55 12.14 -2.18
CA LEU A 32 20.84 12.55 -2.74
C LEU A 32 20.86 12.39 -4.25
N THR A 33 20.30 11.31 -4.77
CA THR A 33 20.26 11.03 -6.21
C THR A 33 19.33 11.98 -6.96
N SER A 34 18.21 12.40 -6.37
CA SER A 34 17.34 13.41 -7.00
C SER A 34 18.00 14.78 -7.16
N LEU A 35 19.10 15.04 -6.44
CA LEU A 35 19.88 16.28 -6.49
C LEU A 35 21.16 16.15 -7.33
N LYS A 36 21.46 14.98 -7.89
CA LYS A 36 22.64 14.74 -8.74
C LYS A 36 22.38 15.10 -10.19
N SER A 37 23.47 15.34 -10.92
CA SER A 37 23.45 15.32 -12.38
C SER A 37 23.23 13.90 -12.92
N TYR A 38 22.85 13.80 -14.19
CA TYR A 38 22.73 12.50 -14.87
C TYR A 38 24.05 11.71 -14.85
N GLN A 39 25.17 12.39 -15.08
CA GLN A 39 26.51 11.79 -15.09
C GLN A 39 26.89 11.22 -13.71
N GLU A 40 26.68 11.98 -12.64
CA GLU A 40 26.94 11.52 -11.27
C GLU A 40 26.06 10.34 -10.86
N THR A 41 24.81 10.33 -11.32
CA THR A 41 23.88 9.21 -11.10
C THR A 41 24.35 7.96 -11.84
N ALA A 42 24.75 8.10 -13.10
CA ALA A 42 25.27 6.99 -13.91
C ALA A 42 26.56 6.39 -13.32
N LEU A 43 27.45 7.24 -12.80
CA LEU A 43 28.69 6.83 -12.12
C LEU A 43 28.47 6.34 -10.68
N ARG A 44 27.23 6.37 -10.17
CA ARG A 44 26.87 5.98 -8.79
C ARG A 44 27.69 6.71 -7.72
N VAL A 45 28.00 7.97 -7.96
CA VAL A 45 28.71 8.81 -6.98
C VAL A 45 27.85 8.92 -5.73
N TRP A 46 28.45 8.82 -4.55
CA TRP A 46 27.71 8.82 -3.29
C TRP A 46 27.09 10.16 -2.95
N LEU A 47 27.92 11.20 -2.90
CA LEU A 47 27.51 12.56 -2.61
C LEU A 47 27.51 13.40 -3.89
N PRO A 48 26.49 14.23 -4.12
CA PRO A 48 26.49 15.17 -5.24
C PRO A 48 27.62 16.18 -5.08
N SER A 49 28.34 16.47 -6.16
CA SER A 49 29.31 17.57 -6.21
C SER A 49 28.62 18.94 -6.17
N GLN A 50 27.38 19.02 -6.70
CA GLN A 50 26.53 20.19 -6.67
C GLN A 50 25.07 19.77 -6.44
N LEU A 51 24.33 20.53 -5.64
CA LEU A 51 22.91 20.27 -5.38
C LEU A 51 22.03 20.85 -6.49
N LEU A 52 21.54 19.99 -7.39
CA LEU A 52 20.69 20.40 -8.51
C LEU A 52 19.20 20.40 -8.16
N PHE A 53 18.75 21.44 -7.45
CA PHE A 53 17.33 21.64 -7.17
C PHE A 53 16.47 21.86 -8.42
N SER A 54 17.08 22.24 -9.54
CA SER A 54 16.43 22.36 -10.85
C SER A 54 15.82 21.05 -11.35
N ASN A 55 16.29 19.90 -10.86
CA ASN A 55 15.74 18.58 -11.20
C ASN A 55 14.25 18.47 -10.84
N TYR A 56 13.79 19.09 -9.75
CA TYR A 56 12.39 19.04 -9.32
C TYR A 56 11.43 19.75 -10.28
N PRO A 57 11.58 21.05 -10.61
CA PRO A 57 10.72 21.71 -11.58
C PRO A 57 10.89 21.13 -12.99
N GLN A 58 12.09 20.67 -13.36
CA GLN A 58 12.28 19.97 -14.64
C GLN A 58 11.46 18.68 -14.69
N ALA A 59 11.59 17.81 -13.68
CA ALA A 59 10.82 16.57 -13.59
C ALA A 59 9.31 16.84 -13.56
N TRP A 60 8.86 17.82 -12.77
CA TRP A 60 7.44 18.17 -12.67
C TRP A 60 6.82 18.52 -14.03
N ASN A 61 7.59 19.12 -14.93
CA ASN A 61 7.14 19.51 -16.27
C ASN A 61 7.29 18.40 -17.33
N GLN A 62 7.93 17.26 -17.02
CA GLN A 62 8.08 16.13 -17.97
C GLN A 62 6.80 15.31 -18.14
N ALA A 63 5.88 15.38 -17.18
CA ALA A 63 4.64 14.63 -17.20
C ALA A 63 3.54 15.39 -16.44
N PRO A 64 2.24 15.12 -16.68
CA PRO A 64 1.15 15.76 -15.97
C PRO A 64 1.01 15.21 -14.53
N PHE A 65 2.04 15.39 -13.69
CA PHE A 65 2.09 14.89 -12.30
C PHE A 65 0.94 15.37 -11.44
N ALA A 66 0.49 16.62 -11.62
CA ALA A 66 -0.69 17.14 -10.93
C ALA A 66 -1.94 16.28 -11.21
N ARG A 67 -2.11 15.85 -12.47
CA ARG A 67 -3.22 14.97 -12.85
C ARG A 67 -3.04 13.57 -12.32
N TYR A 68 -1.83 13.01 -12.36
CA TYR A 68 -1.57 11.69 -11.77
C TYR A 68 -1.87 11.69 -10.26
N PHE A 69 -1.41 12.71 -9.54
CA PHE A 69 -1.68 12.87 -8.12
C PHE A 69 -3.18 12.99 -7.84
N PHE A 70 -3.89 13.80 -8.62
CA PHE A 70 -5.35 13.93 -8.50
C PHE A 70 -6.06 12.58 -8.75
N ASN A 71 -5.72 11.89 -9.84
CA ASN A 71 -6.31 10.59 -10.17
C ASN A 71 -6.08 9.58 -9.03
N THR A 72 -4.84 9.47 -8.53
CA THR A 72 -4.50 8.57 -7.43
C THR A 72 -5.25 8.94 -6.14
N THR A 73 -5.33 10.23 -5.81
CA THR A 73 -6.03 10.70 -4.61
C THR A 73 -7.52 10.37 -4.67
N VAL A 74 -8.17 10.62 -5.81
CA VAL A 74 -9.59 10.30 -6.02
C VAL A 74 -9.82 8.80 -5.93
N VAL A 75 -9.04 7.99 -6.66
CA VAL A 75 -9.19 6.53 -6.67
C VAL A 75 -8.92 5.94 -5.29
N ALA A 76 -7.83 6.34 -4.62
CA ALA A 76 -7.49 5.82 -3.30
C ALA A 76 -8.55 6.18 -2.25
N THR A 77 -8.99 7.44 -2.21
CA THR A 77 -9.99 7.90 -1.22
C THR A 77 -11.33 7.20 -1.44
N ALA A 78 -11.80 7.12 -2.69
CA ALA A 78 -13.06 6.47 -3.02
C ALA A 78 -13.02 4.95 -2.73
N THR A 79 -11.90 4.30 -3.06
CA THR A 79 -11.70 2.87 -2.78
C THR A 79 -11.67 2.60 -1.28
N VAL A 80 -10.91 3.39 -0.51
CA VAL A 80 -10.84 3.27 0.96
C VAL A 80 -12.22 3.49 1.59
N ALA A 81 -12.94 4.52 1.18
CA ALA A 81 -14.29 4.77 1.68
C ALA A 81 -15.24 3.60 1.38
N GLY A 82 -15.22 3.11 0.14
CA GLY A 82 -16.05 1.98 -0.29
C GLY A 82 -15.71 0.70 0.47
N VAL A 83 -14.43 0.35 0.57
CA VAL A 83 -14.00 -0.89 1.22
C VAL A 83 -14.20 -0.86 2.73
N VAL A 84 -14.02 0.28 3.39
CA VAL A 84 -14.35 0.44 4.81
C VAL A 84 -15.85 0.30 5.01
N PHE A 85 -16.67 0.95 4.18
CA PHE A 85 -18.12 0.87 4.28
C PHE A 85 -18.63 -0.57 4.13
N THR A 86 -18.27 -1.26 3.04
CA THR A 86 -18.74 -2.62 2.77
C THR A 86 -18.19 -3.63 3.78
N SER A 87 -16.90 -3.51 4.13
CA SER A 87 -16.24 -4.48 5.01
C SER A 87 -16.72 -4.34 6.44
N THR A 88 -17.00 -3.12 6.91
CA THR A 88 -17.57 -2.88 8.24
C THR A 88 -18.95 -3.54 8.37
N LEU A 89 -19.83 -3.34 7.39
CA LEU A 89 -21.18 -3.93 7.39
C LEU A 89 -21.13 -5.45 7.36
N ALA A 90 -20.34 -6.02 6.45
CA ALA A 90 -20.20 -7.47 6.32
C ALA A 90 -19.56 -8.10 7.56
N ALA A 91 -18.48 -7.50 8.08
CA ALA A 91 -17.81 -7.97 9.28
C ALA A 91 -18.72 -7.94 10.51
N TYR A 92 -19.51 -6.87 10.68
CA TYR A 92 -20.46 -6.75 11.78
C TYR A 92 -21.53 -7.85 11.70
N ALA A 93 -22.08 -8.11 10.51
CA ALA A 93 -23.02 -9.21 10.31
C ALA A 93 -22.40 -10.57 10.69
N PHE A 94 -21.18 -10.88 10.22
CA PHE A 94 -20.50 -12.11 10.56
C PHE A 94 -20.04 -12.22 12.04
N ALA A 95 -19.88 -11.10 12.75
CA ALA A 95 -19.48 -11.09 14.14
C ALA A 95 -20.68 -11.17 15.10
N ARG A 96 -21.71 -10.36 14.86
CA ARG A 96 -22.78 -10.08 15.85
C ARG A 96 -24.16 -10.63 15.47
N MET A 97 -24.42 -10.93 14.21
CA MET A 97 -25.74 -11.41 13.77
C MET A 97 -25.74 -12.94 13.61
N GLU A 98 -26.87 -13.57 13.94
CA GLU A 98 -27.13 -14.98 13.65
C GLU A 98 -27.99 -15.09 12.39
N PHE A 99 -27.50 -15.79 11.37
CA PHE A 99 -28.21 -15.98 10.11
C PHE A 99 -27.84 -17.32 9.46
N PHE A 100 -28.75 -17.83 8.64
CA PHE A 100 -28.58 -19.12 7.98
C PHE A 100 -27.34 -19.12 7.06
N GLY A 101 -26.49 -20.14 7.19
CA GLY A 101 -25.29 -20.30 6.36
C GLY A 101 -24.07 -19.45 6.76
N LYS A 102 -24.14 -18.68 7.87
CA LYS A 102 -23.05 -17.83 8.39
C LYS A 102 -21.66 -18.47 8.33
N ARG A 103 -21.52 -19.70 8.85
CA ARG A 103 -20.24 -20.43 8.87
C ARG A 103 -19.74 -20.81 7.47
N VAL A 104 -20.64 -21.24 6.60
CA VAL A 104 -20.30 -21.66 5.23
C VAL A 104 -19.84 -20.45 4.41
N LEU A 105 -20.61 -19.36 4.43
CA LEU A 105 -20.25 -18.13 3.74
C LEU A 105 -18.91 -17.57 4.24
N PHE A 106 -18.68 -17.60 5.56
CA PHE A 106 -17.40 -17.14 6.11
C PHE A 106 -16.20 -17.99 5.65
N ILE A 107 -16.36 -19.32 5.56
CA ILE A 107 -15.32 -20.20 5.03
C ILE A 107 -15.05 -19.90 3.55
N ILE A 108 -16.09 -19.68 2.73
CA ILE A 108 -15.92 -19.28 1.33
C ILE A 108 -15.12 -17.99 1.23
N PHE A 109 -15.43 -16.99 2.07
CA PHE A 109 -14.66 -15.73 2.15
C PHE A 109 -13.18 -15.96 2.50
N LEU A 110 -12.87 -16.90 3.39
CA LEU A 110 -11.47 -17.21 3.72
C LEU A 110 -10.74 -17.90 2.56
N THR A 111 -11.42 -18.79 1.84
CA THR A 111 -10.82 -19.51 0.71
C THR A 111 -10.40 -18.56 -0.41
N THR A 112 -11.11 -17.44 -0.63
CA THR A 112 -10.71 -16.47 -1.66
C THR A 112 -9.37 -15.79 -1.36
N LEU A 113 -8.95 -15.73 -0.09
CA LEU A 113 -7.63 -15.20 0.31
C LEU A 113 -6.47 -16.08 -0.13
N MET A 114 -6.73 -17.35 -0.43
CA MET A 114 -5.72 -18.31 -0.88
C MET A 114 -5.48 -18.22 -2.40
N ILE A 115 -6.36 -17.53 -3.13
CA ILE A 115 -6.25 -17.41 -4.58
C ILE A 115 -5.20 -16.33 -4.91
N PRO A 116 -4.12 -16.69 -5.61
CA PRO A 116 -3.10 -15.72 -6.01
C PRO A 116 -3.68 -14.74 -7.04
N PHE A 117 -3.35 -13.46 -6.88
CA PHE A 117 -3.88 -12.38 -7.71
C PHE A 117 -3.48 -12.53 -9.18
N GLU A 118 -2.32 -13.13 -9.45
CA GLU A 118 -1.78 -13.33 -10.79
C GLU A 118 -2.70 -14.19 -11.68
N ILE A 119 -3.43 -15.14 -11.09
CA ILE A 119 -4.39 -15.99 -11.83
C ILE A 119 -5.69 -15.23 -12.12
N LEU A 120 -6.06 -14.27 -11.26
CA LEU A 120 -7.29 -13.47 -11.39
C LEU A 120 -7.13 -12.32 -12.39
N MET A 121 -5.91 -11.85 -12.62
CA MET A 121 -5.63 -10.68 -13.46
C MET A 121 -6.26 -10.75 -14.86
N ILE A 122 -6.13 -11.88 -15.57
CA ILE A 122 -6.68 -12.03 -16.92
C ILE A 122 -8.22 -12.07 -16.88
N PRO A 123 -8.86 -12.95 -16.07
CA PRO A 123 -10.31 -12.92 -15.90
C PRO A 123 -10.87 -11.56 -15.53
N ASP A 124 -10.25 -10.86 -14.58
CA ASP A 124 -10.69 -9.54 -14.12
C ASP A 124 -10.63 -8.52 -15.26
N PHE A 125 -9.55 -8.51 -16.05
CA PHE A 125 -9.44 -7.65 -17.21
C PHE A 125 -10.52 -7.94 -18.27
N VAL A 126 -10.84 -9.21 -18.50
CA VAL A 126 -11.92 -9.61 -19.42
C VAL A 126 -13.27 -9.13 -18.90
N ILE A 127 -13.55 -9.25 -17.60
CA ILE A 127 -14.78 -8.75 -16.98
C ILE A 127 -14.88 -7.23 -17.13
N ILE A 128 -13.84 -6.48 -16.77
CA ILE A 128 -13.79 -5.02 -16.89
C ILE A 128 -14.03 -4.56 -18.34
N THR A 129 -13.45 -5.27 -19.31
CA THR A 129 -13.63 -4.97 -20.73
C THR A 129 -15.06 -5.26 -21.19
N ARG A 130 -15.64 -6.40 -20.78
CA ARG A 130 -17.04 -6.76 -21.09
C ARG A 130 -18.04 -5.79 -20.47
N LEU A 131 -17.72 -5.24 -19.30
CA LEU A 131 -18.52 -4.21 -18.63
C LEU A 131 -18.38 -2.82 -19.27
N GLY A 132 -17.48 -2.65 -20.25
CA GLY A 132 -17.20 -1.35 -20.86
C GLY A 132 -16.50 -0.38 -19.90
N TRP A 133 -15.92 -0.86 -18.80
CA TRP A 133 -15.24 -0.04 -17.80
C TRP A 133 -13.78 0.22 -18.13
N ALA A 134 -13.27 -0.33 -19.23
CA ALA A 134 -11.89 -0.13 -19.66
C ALA A 134 -11.54 1.37 -19.73
N ASN A 135 -10.37 1.73 -19.19
CA ASN A 135 -9.88 3.12 -19.14
C ASN A 135 -10.78 4.11 -18.35
N THR A 136 -11.45 3.65 -17.30
CA THR A 136 -12.27 4.49 -16.41
C THR A 136 -11.86 4.36 -14.93
N TYR A 137 -12.23 5.33 -14.10
CA TYR A 137 -12.04 5.22 -12.64
C TYR A 137 -12.88 4.11 -12.02
N THR A 138 -14.03 3.79 -12.60
CA THR A 138 -14.91 2.72 -12.12
C THR A 138 -14.17 1.38 -12.07
N ALA A 139 -13.38 1.08 -13.11
CA ALA A 139 -12.54 -0.12 -13.14
C ALA A 139 -11.46 -0.16 -12.05
N LEU A 140 -11.00 1.00 -11.59
CA LEU A 140 -9.98 1.12 -10.55
C LEU A 140 -10.56 1.15 -9.13
N ILE A 141 -11.83 1.53 -8.97
CA ILE A 141 -12.47 1.72 -7.67
C ILE A 141 -13.32 0.51 -7.31
N VAL A 142 -14.33 0.20 -8.13
CA VAL A 142 -15.42 -0.72 -7.78
C VAL A 142 -14.91 -2.13 -7.40
N PRO A 143 -14.02 -2.78 -8.16
CA PRO A 143 -13.53 -4.11 -7.82
C PRO A 143 -12.85 -4.20 -6.46
N TRP A 144 -12.23 -3.10 -6.02
CA TRP A 144 -11.46 -3.01 -4.78
C TRP A 144 -12.30 -2.52 -3.59
N THR A 145 -13.59 -2.22 -3.80
CA THR A 145 -14.50 -1.82 -2.72
C THR A 145 -14.98 -2.98 -1.85
N ALA A 146 -14.59 -4.22 -2.12
CA ALA A 146 -14.86 -5.36 -1.23
C ALA A 146 -13.58 -6.16 -1.04
N SER A 147 -13.24 -6.46 0.23
CA SER A 147 -12.03 -7.22 0.55
C SER A 147 -12.31 -8.26 1.61
N ALA A 148 -12.12 -9.53 1.27
CA ALA A 148 -12.25 -10.64 2.21
C ALA A 148 -11.28 -10.50 3.39
N PHE A 149 -10.08 -9.95 3.16
CA PHE A 149 -9.07 -9.76 4.20
C PHE A 149 -9.52 -8.72 5.22
N GLN A 150 -10.08 -7.60 4.74
CA GLN A 150 -10.56 -6.54 5.61
C GLN A 150 -11.80 -6.96 6.39
N ILE A 151 -12.72 -7.71 5.76
CA ILE A 151 -13.87 -8.31 6.44
C ILE A 151 -13.40 -9.26 7.55
N PHE A 152 -12.42 -10.11 7.26
CA PHE A 152 -11.83 -11.02 8.24
C PHE A 152 -11.22 -10.27 9.43
N LEU A 153 -10.38 -9.27 9.16
CA LEU A 153 -9.69 -8.48 10.18
C LEU A 153 -10.69 -7.71 11.06
N LEU A 154 -11.65 -7.01 10.45
CA LEU A 154 -12.68 -6.27 11.19
C LEU A 154 -13.57 -7.19 12.01
N ARG A 155 -13.90 -8.38 11.50
CA ARG A 155 -14.68 -9.37 12.26
C ARG A 155 -13.91 -9.84 13.50
N GLN A 156 -12.60 -10.05 13.41
CA GLN A 156 -11.77 -10.41 14.57
C GLN A 156 -11.78 -9.32 15.65
N PHE A 157 -11.83 -8.04 15.24
CA PHE A 157 -11.95 -6.92 16.16
C PHE A 157 -13.36 -6.78 16.75
N PHE A 158 -14.40 -7.07 15.97
CA PHE A 158 -15.79 -6.97 16.42
C PHE A 158 -16.29 -8.15 17.24
N ALA A 159 -15.63 -9.30 17.23
CA ALA A 159 -16.01 -10.47 18.02
C ALA A 159 -15.65 -10.26 19.49
#